data_AF-A0AAP8HW05-F1
#
_entry.id   AF-A0AAP8HW05-F1
#
_cell.length_a   1.000
_cell.length_b   1.000
_cell.length_c   1.000
_cell.angle_alpha   90.00
_cell.angle_beta   90.00
_cell.angle_gamma   90.00
#
_symmetry.space_group_name_H-M   'P 1'
#
loop_
_entity.id
_entity.type
_entity.pdbx_description
1 polymer ?
#
loop_
_entity_poly.entity_id
_entity_poly.type
_entity_poly.pdbx_seq_one_letter_code
_entity_poly.pdbx_strand_id
1 'polypeptide(L)'
;MQNEKKSNVEFIPQFQKAFLYPRYWGVWLGTGLMAGISLVPARLRDPVLGAVGKLAGKLAKGARRRARINLLYCLPELPESEREHIID
;
A
#
# COMPACT_ATOMS: atom_id res chain seq x y z
N MET A 1 3.68 33.99 -39.38
CA MET A 1 3.77 32.78 -38.54
C MET A 1 2.51 32.73 -37.68
N GLN A 2 1.43 32.13 -38.20
CA GLN A 2 0.19 31.98 -37.44
C GLN A 2 0.44 31.09 -36.22
N ASN A 3 0.13 31.62 -35.05
CA ASN A 3 0.24 30.90 -33.79
C ASN A 3 -1.00 30.01 -33.65
N GLU A 4 -0.87 28.71 -33.90
CA GLU A 4 -1.97 27.76 -33.72
C GLU A 4 -2.31 27.62 -32.23
N LYS A 5 -3.51 28.07 -31.83
CA LYS A 5 -4.05 27.80 -30.49
C LYS A 5 -4.34 26.30 -30.37
N LYS A 6 -3.48 25.57 -29.65
CA LYS A 6 -3.82 24.22 -29.17
C LYS A 6 -5.04 24.29 -28.27
N SER A 7 -6.16 23.71 -28.70
CA SER A 7 -7.30 23.45 -27.82
C SER A 7 -6.91 22.35 -26.82
N ASN A 8 -6.96 22.66 -25.53
CA ASN A 8 -6.95 21.64 -24.48
C ASN A 8 -8.33 20.97 -24.49
N VAL A 9 -8.56 20.06 -25.44
CA VAL A 9 -9.74 19.20 -25.40
C VAL A 9 -9.53 18.22 -24.25
N GLU A 10 -10.15 18.52 -23.11
CA GLU A 10 -10.11 17.67 -21.93
C GLU A 10 -10.83 16.36 -22.25
N PHE A 11 -10.10 15.24 -22.15
CA PHE A 11 -10.70 13.92 -22.36
C PHE A 11 -11.58 13.58 -21.17
N ILE A 12 -12.90 13.66 -21.35
CA ILE A 12 -13.89 13.24 -20.36
C ILE A 12 -14.36 11.83 -20.73
N PRO A 13 -13.76 10.76 -20.16
CA PRO A 13 -14.19 9.40 -20.47
C PRO A 13 -15.64 9.19 -20.06
N GLN A 14 -16.46 8.72 -21.00
CA GLN A 14 -17.84 8.32 -20.75
C GLN A 14 -17.90 6.82 -20.54
N PHE A 15 -18.69 6.36 -19.56
CA PHE A 15 -18.89 4.94 -19.35
C PHE A 15 -19.68 4.35 -20.52
N GLN A 16 -19.12 3.33 -21.16
CA GLN A 16 -19.79 2.61 -22.24
C GLN A 16 -20.33 1.28 -21.72
N LYS A 17 -21.56 0.92 -22.09
CA LYS A 17 -22.14 -0.39 -21.76
C LYS A 17 -21.27 -1.56 -22.21
N ALA A 18 -20.46 -1.37 -23.26
CA ALA A 18 -19.48 -2.34 -23.74
C ALA A 18 -18.42 -2.74 -22.69
N PHE A 19 -18.17 -1.89 -21.68
CA PHE A 19 -17.26 -2.24 -20.58
C PHE A 19 -17.80 -3.34 -19.67
N LEU A 20 -19.05 -3.76 -19.80
CA LEU A 20 -19.62 -4.90 -19.09
C LEU A 20 -19.36 -6.25 -19.80
N TYR A 21 -18.80 -6.22 -21.02
CA TYR A 21 -18.55 -7.45 -21.79
C TYR A 21 -17.50 -8.34 -21.13
N PRO A 22 -17.53 -9.68 -21.39
CA PRO A 22 -16.64 -10.65 -20.74
C PRO A 22 -15.15 -10.32 -20.82
N ARG A 23 -14.72 -9.65 -21.90
CA ARG A 23 -13.34 -9.16 -22.08
C ARG A 23 -12.86 -8.25 -20.93
N TYR A 24 -13.77 -7.54 -20.25
CA TYR A 24 -13.46 -6.61 -19.17
C TYR A 24 -13.75 -7.17 -17.78
N TRP A 25 -14.21 -8.41 -17.66
CA TRP A 25 -14.55 -8.99 -16.35
C TRP A 25 -13.37 -9.04 -15.38
N GLY A 26 -12.14 -9.21 -15.87
CA GLY A 26 -10.95 -9.11 -15.02
C GLY A 26 -10.82 -7.76 -14.31
N VAL A 27 -11.18 -6.66 -14.99
CA VAL A 27 -11.19 -5.30 -14.41
C VAL A 27 -12.27 -5.19 -13.35
N TRP A 28 -13.47 -5.73 -13.62
CA TRP A 28 -14.56 -5.75 -12.63
C TRP A 28 -14.25 -6.60 -11.41
N LEU A 29 -13.61 -7.75 -11.60
CA LEU A 29 -13.13 -8.59 -10.50
C LEU A 29 -12.11 -7.85 -9.65
N GLY A 30 -11.12 -7.20 -10.27
CA GLY A 30 -10.14 -6.38 -9.54
C GLY A 30 -10.82 -5.23 -8.78
N THR A 31 -11.75 -4.53 -9.43
CA THR A 31 -12.50 -3.42 -8.81
C THR A 31 -13.35 -3.91 -7.64
N GLY A 32 -14.07 -5.01 -7.82
CA GLY A 32 -14.88 -5.64 -6.78
C GLY A 32 -14.03 -6.13 -5.60
N LEU A 33 -12.85 -6.69 -5.86
CA LEU A 33 -11.90 -7.08 -4.82
C LEU A 33 -11.42 -5.87 -4.03
N MET A 34 -11.01 -4.78 -4.70
CA MET A 34 -10.58 -3.56 -4.02
C MET A 34 -11.71 -2.93 -3.20
N ALA A 35 -12.93 -2.89 -3.73
CA ALA A 35 -14.11 -2.44 -3.00
C ALA A 35 -14.43 -3.35 -1.81
N GLY A 36 -14.31 -4.68 -1.98
CA GLY A 36 -14.48 -5.63 -0.90
C GLY A 36 -13.48 -5.39 0.24
N ILE A 37 -12.20 -5.22 -0.11
CA ILE A 37 -11.13 -4.93 0.85
C ILE A 37 -11.37 -3.59 1.57
N SER A 38 -11.84 -2.55 0.86
CA SER A 38 -12.08 -1.24 1.48
C SER A 38 -13.24 -1.25 2.47
N LEU A 39 -14.19 -2.18 2.32
CA LEU A 39 -15.34 -2.34 3.19
C LEU A 39 -15.10 -3.30 4.38
N VAL A 40 -13.92 -3.92 4.48
CA VAL A 40 -13.59 -4.82 5.60
C VAL A 40 -13.56 -4.03 6.91
N PRO A 41 -14.32 -4.44 7.95
CA PRO A 41 -14.30 -3.79 9.25
C PRO A 41 -12.89 -3.78 9.87
N ALA A 42 -12.52 -2.69 10.53
CA ALA A 42 -11.21 -2.51 11.16
C ALA A 42 -10.82 -3.68 12.09
N ARG A 43 -11.80 -4.25 12.82
CA ARG A 43 -11.61 -5.40 13.71
C ARG A 43 -11.05 -6.65 13.01
N LEU A 44 -11.38 -6.83 11.73
CA LEU A 44 -10.86 -7.95 10.91
C LEU A 44 -9.62 -7.53 10.12
N ARG A 45 -9.62 -6.30 9.59
CA ARG A 45 -8.54 -5.76 8.76
C ARG A 45 -7.24 -5.61 9.55
N ASP A 46 -7.29 -4.98 10.71
CA ASP A 46 -6.10 -4.53 11.42
C ASP A 46 -5.23 -5.69 11.96
N PRO A 47 -5.79 -6.79 12.51
CA PRO A 47 -4.99 -7.95 12.87
C PRO A 47 -4.27 -8.59 11.67
N VAL A 48 -4.95 -8.66 10.52
CA VAL A 48 -4.37 -9.22 9.28
C VAL A 48 -3.24 -8.33 8.78
N LEU A 49 -3.48 -7.02 8.68
CA LEU A 49 -2.46 -6.06 8.27
C LEU A 49 -1.29 -5.99 9.25
N GLY A 50 -1.55 -6.13 10.55
CA GLY A 50 -0.52 -6.23 11.58
C GLY A 50 0.37 -7.46 11.39
N ALA A 51 -0.22 -8.63 11.15
CA ALA A 51 0.54 -9.85 10.86
C ALA A 51 1.36 -9.73 9.57
N VAL A 52 0.77 -9.21 8.50
CA VAL A 52 1.47 -8.96 7.23
C VAL A 52 2.61 -7.95 7.43
N GLY A 53 2.37 -6.88 8.18
CA GLY A 53 3.37 -5.86 8.51
C GLY A 53 4.56 -6.44 9.28
N LYS A 54 4.31 -7.30 10.28
CA LYS A 54 5.38 -8.00 11.02
C LYS A 54 6.18 -8.93 10.12
N LEU A 55 5.51 -9.70 9.26
CA LEU A 55 6.19 -10.58 8.29
C LEU A 55 7.04 -9.77 7.30
N ALA A 56 6.49 -8.69 6.75
CA ALA A 56 7.21 -7.78 5.85
C ALA A 56 8.40 -7.11 6.55
N GLY A 57 8.23 -6.68 7.81
CA GLY A 57 9.30 -6.11 8.64
C GLY A 57 10.46 -7.07 8.88
N LYS A 58 10.15 -8.36 9.10
CA LYS A 58 11.16 -9.42 9.22
C LYS A 58 11.96 -9.62 7.92
N LEU A 59 11.32 -9.45 6.76
CA LEU A 59 11.97 -9.54 5.45
C LEU A 59 12.72 -8.25 5.07
N ALA A 60 12.33 -7.10 5.60
CA ALA A 60 12.90 -5.78 5.31
C ALA A 60 14.24 -5.54 6.04
N LYS A 61 15.26 -6.36 5.72
CA LYS A 61 16.60 -6.34 6.35
C LYS A 61 17.22 -4.95 6.47
N GLY A 62 17.08 -4.11 5.44
CA GLY A 62 17.62 -2.75 5.44
C GLY A 62 16.94 -1.82 6.45
N ALA A 63 15.60 -1.88 6.56
CA ALA A 63 14.86 -1.11 7.55
C ALA A 63 15.18 -1.59 8.97
N ARG A 64 15.23 -2.92 9.17
CA ARG A 64 15.61 -3.52 10.46
C ARG A 64 17.00 -3.09 10.91
N ARG A 65 17.98 -3.08 10.01
CA ARG A 65 19.34 -2.60 10.33
C ARG A 65 19.34 -1.14 10.78
N ARG A 66 18.61 -0.26 10.08
CA ARG A 66 18.51 1.16 10.47
C ARG A 66 17.85 1.32 11.84
N ALA A 67 16.78 0.57 12.11
CA ALA A 67 16.12 0.58 13.42
C ALA A 67 17.08 0.15 14.54
N ARG A 68 17.84 -0.95 14.37
CA ARG A 68 18.86 -1.40 15.34
C ARG A 68 19.92 -0.34 15.62
N ILE A 69 20.46 0.28 14.56
CA ILE A 69 21.49 1.32 14.69
C ILE A 69 20.92 2.53 15.44
N ASN A 70 19.71 2.98 15.09
CA ASN A 70 19.07 4.10 15.77
C ASN A 70 18.81 3.79 17.25
N LEU A 71 18.28 2.60 17.58
CA LEU A 71 18.03 2.23 18.98
C LEU A 71 19.33 2.05 19.76
N LEU A 72 20.41 1.57 19.13
CA LEU A 72 21.73 1.50 19.76
C LEU A 72 22.25 2.88 20.16
N TYR A 73 22.04 3.89 19.31
CA TYR A 73 22.49 5.26 19.59
C TYR A 73 21.54 6.04 20.51
N CYS A 74 20.23 5.86 20.36
CA CYS A 74 19.23 6.64 21.08
C CYS A 74 18.82 6.02 22.43
N LEU A 75 19.00 4.71 22.61
CA LEU A 75 18.67 3.96 23.82
C LEU A 75 19.82 3.02 24.21
N PRO A 76 21.04 3.54 24.45
CA PRO A 76 22.21 2.72 24.75
C PRO A 76 22.05 1.90 26.04
N GLU A 77 21.30 2.41 27.02
CA GLU A 77 21.02 1.77 28.31
C GLU A 77 20.16 0.50 28.22
N LEU A 78 19.40 0.33 27.14
CA LEU A 78 18.59 -0.86 26.96
C LEU A 78 19.46 -2.04 26.47
N PRO A 79 19.26 -3.25 27.01
CA PRO A 79 19.91 -4.44 26.49
C PRO A 79 19.46 -4.73 25.05
N GLU A 80 20.30 -5.45 24.30
CA GLU A 80 20.02 -5.78 22.89
C GLU A 80 18.68 -6.50 22.70
N SER A 81 18.33 -7.41 23.61
CA SER A 81 17.06 -8.14 23.58
C SER A 81 15.84 -7.22 23.65
N GLU A 82 15.91 -6.17 24.47
CA GLU A 82 14.81 -5.21 24.62
C GLU A 82 14.73 -4.27 23.43
N ARG A 83 15.87 -3.82 22.89
CA ARG A 83 15.90 -3.08 21.61
C ARG A 83 15.33 -3.91 20.45
N GLU A 84 15.58 -5.22 20.43
CA GLU A 84 15.06 -6.09 19.38
C GLU A 84 13.54 -6.33 19.54
N HIS A 85 13.04 -6.38 20.77
CA HIS A 85 11.59 -6.43 21.04
C HIS A 85 10.86 -5.16 20.60
N ILE A 86 11.51 -4.00 20.62
CA ILE A 86 10.94 -2.74 20.09
C ILE A 86 10.79 -2.78 18.55
N ILE A 87 11.62 -3.58 17.87
CA ILE A 87 11.65 -3.66 16.40
C ILE A 87 10.55 -4.60 15.85
N ASP A 88 10.09 -5.59 16.61
CA ASP A 88 9.16 -6.66 16.18
C ASP A 88 7.72 -6.52 16.72
#